data_AF-A0A0A0K7F9-F1
#
_entry.id   AF-A0A0A0K7F9-F1
#
_cell.length_a   1.000
_cell.length_b   1.000
_cell.length_c   1.000
_cell.angle_alpha   90.00
_cell.angle_beta   90.00
_cell.angle_gamma   90.00
#
_symmetry.space_group_name_H-M   'P 1'
#
loop_
_entity.id
_entity.type
_entity.pdbx_description
1 polymer ?
#
loop_
_entity_poly.entity_id
_entity_poly.type
_entity_poly.pdbx_seq_one_letter_code
_entity_poly.pdbx_strand_id
1 'polypeptide(L)' 'MHLCDLEKKEYLNCLKTSGHKSEKCRHLSKRYLECRMEKNLMAKQDMTELGFGNLSQANLSGDKLEQL' A
#
# COMPACT_ATOMS: atom_id res chain seq x y z
N MET A 1 3.01 -7.20 21.53
CA MET A 1 1.83 -6.34 21.21
C MET A 1 1.69 -6.32 19.69
N HIS A 2 0.56 -6.81 19.17
CA HIS A 2 0.35 -7.21 17.75
C HIS A 2 -0.84 -6.45 17.13
N LEU A 3 -0.87 -5.12 17.29
CA LEU A 3 -2.09 -4.32 17.09
C LEU A 3 -2.56 -4.20 15.63
N CYS A 4 -1.68 -4.39 14.65
CA CYS A 4 -1.99 -4.32 13.21
C CYS A 4 -1.56 -5.60 12.48
N ASP A 5 -1.57 -6.74 13.18
CA ASP A 5 -1.10 -8.01 12.64
C ASP A 5 -2.00 -8.56 11.53
N LEU A 6 -3.30 -8.25 11.58
CA LEU A 6 -4.26 -8.67 10.56
C LEU A 6 -3.95 -7.97 9.23
N GLU A 7 -3.89 -6.64 9.23
CA GLU A 7 -3.60 -5.83 8.05
C GLU A 7 -2.21 -6.15 7.49
N LYS A 8 -1.22 -6.35 8.37
CA LYS A 8 0.12 -6.80 7.98
C LYS A 8 0.06 -8.14 7.27
N LYS A 9 -0.65 -9.14 7.83
CA LYS A 9 -0.76 -10.48 7.23
C LYS A 9 -1.47 -10.41 5.88
N GLU A 10 -2.57 -9.67 5.77
CA GLU A 10 -3.28 -9.48 4.50
C GLU A 10 -2.36 -8.87 3.43
N TYR A 11 -1.66 -7.78 3.77
CA TYR A 11 -0.73 -7.13 2.85
C TYR A 11 0.42 -8.05 2.41
N LEU A 12 1.09 -8.70 3.36
CA LEU A 12 2.19 -9.62 3.06
C LEU A 12 1.73 -10.85 2.29
N ASN A 13 0.53 -11.37 2.56
CA ASN A 13 -0.03 -12.48 1.81
C ASN A 13 -0.31 -12.07 0.36
N CYS A 14 -0.89 -10.89 0.14
CA CYS A 14 -1.09 -10.37 -1.21
C CYS A 14 0.24 -10.22 -1.97
N LEU A 15 1.30 -9.71 -1.34
CA LEU A 15 2.61 -9.62 -2.00
C LEU A 15 3.11 -11.00 -2.44
N LYS A 16 2.98 -12.01 -1.57
CA LYS A 16 3.40 -13.38 -1.90
C LYS A 16 2.59 -13.96 -3.07
N THR A 17 1.28 -13.78 -3.09
CA THR A 17 0.41 -14.36 -4.14
C THR A 17 0.43 -13.56 -5.45
N SER A 18 0.78 -12.27 -5.40
CA SER A 18 0.85 -11.39 -6.58
C SER A 18 2.21 -11.38 -7.27
N GLY A 19 3.19 -12.13 -6.77
CA GLY A 19 4.57 -12.12 -7.29
C GLY A 19 5.31 -10.83 -6.94
N HIS A 20 5.11 -10.33 -5.71
CA HIS A 20 5.69 -9.09 -5.18
C HIS A 20 5.28 -7.80 -5.92
N LYS A 21 4.15 -7.84 -6.62
CA LYS A 21 3.56 -6.71 -7.34
C LYS A 21 2.79 -5.79 -6.39
N SER A 22 3.51 -4.85 -5.78
CA SER A 22 2.98 -3.95 -4.74
C SER A 22 1.77 -3.13 -5.19
N GLU A 23 1.68 -2.78 -6.46
CA GLU A 23 0.58 -2.04 -7.06
C GLU A 23 -0.76 -2.79 -6.93
N LYS A 24 -0.74 -4.12 -7.06
CA LYS A 24 -1.94 -4.97 -6.87
C LYS A 24 -2.39 -5.01 -5.42
N CYS A 25 -1.46 -4.78 -4.50
CA CYS A 25 -1.69 -4.80 -3.06
C CYS A 25 -1.83 -3.41 -2.44
N ARG A 26 -1.90 -2.35 -3.25
CA ARG A 26 -1.95 -0.95 -2.79
C ARG A 26 -3.08 -0.68 -1.79
N HIS A 27 -4.25 -1.27 -1.99
CA HIS A 27 -5.37 -1.10 -1.05
C HIS A 27 -5.10 -1.75 0.33
N LEU A 28 -4.32 -2.84 0.39
CA LEU A 28 -3.95 -3.50 1.64
C LEU A 28 -2.80 -2.79 2.35
N SER A 29 -1.82 -2.29 1.59
CA SER A 29 -0.76 -1.44 2.17
C SER A 29 -1.35 -0.16 2.75
N LYS A 30 -2.36 0.43 2.10
CA LYS A 30 -3.13 1.57 2.62
C LYS A 30 -3.72 1.28 3.99
N ARG A 31 -4.51 0.20 4.11
CA ARG A 31 -5.14 -0.22 5.38
C ARG A 31 -4.12 -0.49 6.48
N TYR A 32 -2.99 -1.10 6.13
CA TYR A 32 -1.92 -1.38 7.08
C TYR A 32 -1.29 -0.10 7.64
N LEU A 33 -1.01 0.88 6.77
CA LEU A 33 -0.44 2.16 7.20
C LEU A 33 -1.42 2.98 8.03
N GLU A 34 -2.70 3.00 7.65
CA GLU A 34 -3.78 3.64 8.42
C GLU A 34 -3.84 3.08 9.85
N CYS A 35 -3.85 1.75 10.00
CA CYS A 35 -3.83 1.12 11.33
C CYS A 35 -2.62 1.57 12.16
N ARG A 36 -1.43 1.59 11.56
CA ARG A 36 -0.21 1.99 12.28
C ARG A 36 -0.26 3.44 12.73
N MET A 37 -0.78 4.35 11.91
CA MET A 37 -0.93 5.76 12.28
C MET A 37 -1.99 5.96 13.35
N GLU A 38 -3.12 5.24 13.28
CA GLU A 38 -4.19 5.31 14.29
C GLU A 38 -3.71 4.82 15.66
N LYS A 39 -2.92 3.74 15.69
CA LYS A 39 -2.35 3.17 16.92
C LYS A 39 -1.06 3.86 17.39
N ASN A 40 -0.68 4.98 16.77
CA ASN A 40 0.55 5.72 17.06
C ASN A 40 1.83 4.85 16.95
N LEU A 41 1.79 3.83 16.09
CA LEU A 41 2.94 2.97 15.72
C LEU A 41 3.71 3.52 14.51
N MET A 42 3.27 4.67 13.99
CA MET A 42 3.86 5.47 12.93
C MET A 42 3.41 6.93 13.09
N ALA A 43 4.25 7.88 12.68
CA ALA A 43 3.87 9.29 12.63
C ALA A 43 2.67 9.49 11.69
N LYS A 44 1.73 10.36 12.09
CA LYS A 44 0.56 10.68 11.26
C LYS A 44 0.99 11.57 10.10
N GLN A 45 0.63 11.18 8.88
CA GLN A 45 0.86 11.92 7.64
C GLN A 45 -0.37 11.80 6.75
N ASP A 46 -0.52 12.71 5.79
CA ASP A 46 -1.64 12.64 4.84
C ASP A 46 -1.44 11.46 3.88
N MET A 47 -2.49 10.71 3.64
CA MET A 47 -2.45 9.54 2.75
C MET A 47 -2.12 9.93 1.30
N THR A 48 -2.47 11.14 0.87
CA THR A 48 -2.11 11.68 -0.45
C THR A 48 -0.59 11.85 -0.59
N GLU A 49 0.10 12.34 0.44
CA GLU A 49 1.56 12.49 0.48
C GLU A 49 2.28 11.14 0.45
N LEU A 50 1.64 10.11 1.00
CA LEU A 50 2.11 8.73 0.94
C LEU A 50 1.77 8.03 -0.40
N GLY A 51 1.28 8.77 -1.39
CA GLY A 51 0.94 8.24 -2.71
C GLY A 51 -0.40 7.49 -2.77
N PHE A 52 -1.28 7.65 -1.77
CA PHE A 52 -2.65 7.09 -1.72
C PHE A 52 -3.75 8.09 -2.14
N GLY A 53 -3.38 9.18 -2.81
CA GLY A 53 -4.34 10.15 -3.33
C GLY A 53 -5.30 9.55 -4.36
N ASN A 54 -6.40 10.28 -4.60
CA ASN A 54 -7.47 9.92 -5.55
C ASN A 54 -6.90 9.81 -6.97
N LEU A 55 -6.42 8.61 -7.30
CA LEU A 55 -6.23 8.17 -8.66
C LEU A 55 -7.53 7.49 -9.06
N SER A 56 -8.49 8.27 -9.54
CA SER A 56 -9.46 7.76 -10.48
C SER A 56 -8.66 7.22 -11.68
N GLN A 57 -8.36 5.92 -11.65
CA GLN A 57 -7.73 5.16 -12.74
C GLN A 57 -6.39 5.71 -13.26
N ALA A 58 -5.31 5.61 -12.47
CA ALA A 58 -3.96 5.66 -13.06
C ALA A 58 -3.46 4.23 -13.27
N ASN A 59 -3.77 3.72 -14.47
CA ASN A 59 -3.20 2.52 -15.10
C ASN A 59 -1.70 2.67 -15.43
N LEU A 60 -0.89 3.41 -14.67
CA LEU A 60 0.48 3.71 -15.07
C LEU A 60 1.39 3.98 -13.86
N SER A 61 1.97 2.93 -13.29
CA SER A 61 3.28 3.05 -12.64
C SER A 61 3.88 1.67 -12.42
N GLY A 62 4.61 1.20 -13.43
CA GLY A 62 5.46 0.02 -13.33
C GLY A 62 5.56 -0.78 -14.62
N ASP A 63 5.91 -0.13 -15.74
CA ASP A 63 6.89 -0.64 -16.72
C ASP A 63 6.86 0.20 -18.02
N LYS A 64 8.08 0.55 -18.46
CA LYS A 64 8.48 0.87 -19.85
C LYS A 64 8.15 2.27 -20.40
N LEU A 65 9.05 3.23 -20.14
CA LEU A 65 9.46 4.17 -21.19
C LEU A 65 10.61 3.52 -21.95
N GLU A 66 10.27 2.75 -22.97
CA GLU A 66 11.14 2.43 -24.10
C GLU A 66 10.19 2.26 -25.29
N GLN A 67 10.56 2.87 -26.43
CA GLN A 67 10.04 2.66 -27.79
C GLN A 67 9.10 3.76 -28.34
N LEU A 68 9.66 4.92 -28.72
CA LEU A 68 10.13 5.28 -30.08
C LEU A 68 10.46 6.77 -30.16
#